data_AF-A0A397I7B5-F1
#
_entry.id   AF-A0A397I7B5-F1
#
_cell.length_a   1.000
_cell.length_b   1.000
_cell.length_c   1.000
_cell.angle_alpha   90.00
_cell.angle_beta   90.00
_cell.angle_gamma   90.00
#
_symmetry.space_group_name_H-M   'P 1'
#
loop_
_entity.id
_entity.type
_entity.pdbx_description
1 polymer ?
#
loop_
_entity_poly.entity_id
_entity_poly.type
_entity_poly.pdbx_seq_one_letter_code
_entity_poly.pdbx_strand_id
1 'polypeptide(L)'
;MSDRPQVSLESIPNYMSPSILLCPYNINKTNFDRAYYTENVNQFFNLDSTLEGVVNITNYYEIVNKSYGNYQSICLLFNETSLPKPKKDKGAFYIFSFFNESFGVDVFIAVQTVSSGSSRSYIFYTETCYIQLDNSHVHRSFQCSAINYPSYDTTENIGIGIIALKEVITYIEEPALQLADTFSNIGGYISICGIFVFLFADDGFITFLSNKKRDSASYDTDTEKGQDNVKG
;
A
#
# COMPACT_ATOMS: atom_id res chain seq x y z
N MET A 1 -21.80 -20.19 10.86
CA MET A 1 -20.99 -19.41 9.91
C MET A 1 -19.88 -18.75 10.71
N SER A 2 -18.64 -18.79 10.20
CA SER A 2 -17.51 -18.16 10.89
C SER A 2 -17.58 -16.65 10.68
N ASP A 3 -17.93 -15.89 11.71
CA ASP A 3 -17.96 -14.41 11.73
C ASP A 3 -16.56 -13.77 11.65
N ARG A 4 -15.56 -14.51 11.18
CA ARG A 4 -14.20 -13.98 11.03
C ARG A 4 -14.08 -13.33 9.66
N PRO A 5 -13.64 -12.07 9.56
CA PRO A 5 -13.34 -11.46 8.27
C PRO A 5 -12.35 -12.34 7.53
N GLN A 6 -12.58 -12.53 6.23
CA GLN A 6 -11.61 -13.21 5.39
C GLN A 6 -10.41 -12.27 5.21
N VAL A 7 -9.21 -12.84 5.15
CA VAL A 7 -7.99 -12.06 4.92
C VAL A 7 -7.31 -12.64 3.71
N SER A 8 -7.12 -11.82 2.68
CA SER A 8 -6.31 -12.18 1.52
C SER A 8 -4.86 -11.72 1.72
N LEU A 9 -3.95 -12.46 1.07
CA LEU A 9 -2.51 -12.21 1.11
C LEU A 9 -2.03 -11.88 -0.30
N GLU A 10 -1.45 -10.71 -0.47
CA GLU A 10 -0.96 -10.22 -1.76
C GLU A 10 0.46 -9.64 -1.67
N SER A 11 1.20 -9.68 -2.78
CA SER A 11 2.43 -8.92 -2.95
C SER A 11 2.11 -7.65 -3.72
N ILE A 12 2.24 -6.50 -3.08
CA ILE A 12 1.90 -5.19 -3.67
C ILE A 12 3.17 -4.37 -3.80
N PRO A 13 3.33 -3.56 -4.87
CA PRO A 13 4.53 -2.74 -4.98
C PRO A 13 4.67 -1.74 -3.82
N ASN A 14 5.91 -1.53 -3.39
CA ASN A 14 6.23 -0.62 -2.31
C ASN A 14 6.23 0.82 -2.81
N TYR A 15 5.37 1.66 -2.24
CA TYR A 15 5.31 3.09 -2.53
C TYR A 15 5.50 3.95 -1.28
N MET A 16 5.90 3.35 -0.16
CA MET A 16 6.03 4.04 1.12
C MET A 16 7.49 4.02 1.56
N SER A 17 8.04 5.20 1.82
CA SER A 17 9.37 5.29 2.42
C SER A 17 9.32 4.79 3.87
N PRO A 18 10.42 4.23 4.36
CA PRO A 18 10.54 3.94 5.78
C PRO A 18 10.76 5.24 6.57
N SER A 19 10.37 5.25 7.84
CA SER A 19 10.89 6.24 8.79
C SER A 19 12.20 5.71 9.37
N ILE A 20 13.27 6.50 9.29
CA ILE A 20 14.62 6.08 9.70
C ILE A 20 15.12 7.04 10.78
N LEU A 21 15.47 6.51 11.94
CA LEU A 21 16.14 7.27 13.00
C LEU A 21 17.58 6.78 13.14
N LEU A 22 18.53 7.69 13.04
CA LEU A 22 19.96 7.40 13.19
C LEU A 22 20.47 8.05 14.48
N CYS A 23 20.93 7.24 15.41
CA CYS A 23 21.42 7.68 16.71
C CYS A 23 22.91 7.33 16.84
N PRO A 24 23.84 8.27 16.58
CA PRO A 24 25.25 8.07 16.86
C PRO A 24 25.46 7.83 18.36
N TYR A 25 26.31 6.85 18.70
CA TYR A 25 26.59 6.50 20.10
C TYR A 25 27.33 7.62 20.85
N ASN A 26 28.17 8.38 20.15
CA ASN A 26 28.92 9.50 20.71
C ASN A 26 28.95 10.69 19.74
N ILE A 27 28.16 11.71 20.04
CA ILE A 27 28.01 12.93 19.21
C ILE A 27 29.32 13.71 19.03
N ASN A 28 30.29 13.58 19.94
CA ASN A 28 31.56 14.31 19.83
C ASN A 28 32.55 13.61 18.90
N LYS A 29 32.29 12.35 18.54
CA LYS A 29 33.21 11.49 17.78
C LYS A 29 32.61 10.91 16.51
N THR A 30 31.29 10.99 16.38
CA THR A 30 30.54 10.47 15.24
C THR A 30 29.65 11.58 14.70
N ASN A 31 30.06 12.16 13.58
CA ASN A 31 29.35 13.27 12.95
C ASN A 31 28.71 12.80 11.66
N PHE A 32 27.46 13.19 11.44
CA PHE A 32 26.80 12.94 10.17
C PHE A 32 27.48 13.74 9.05
N ASP A 33 27.84 13.05 7.97
CA ASP A 33 28.51 13.63 6.80
C ASP A 33 27.47 13.95 5.73
N ARG A 34 26.80 12.90 5.23
CA ARG A 34 25.96 13.00 4.03
C ARG A 34 24.95 11.86 3.93
N ALA A 35 23.88 12.10 3.19
CA ALA A 35 22.91 11.08 2.82
C ALA A 35 22.45 11.18 1.37
N TYR A 36 22.22 10.02 0.76
CA TYR A 36 21.82 9.88 -0.63
C TYR A 36 20.72 8.85 -0.80
N TYR A 37 19.93 9.03 -1.85
CA TYR A 37 18.95 8.09 -2.36
C TYR A 37 19.33 7.69 -3.79
N THR A 38 19.15 6.42 -4.12
CA THR A 38 19.22 5.93 -5.50
C THR A 38 18.27 4.75 -5.72
N GLU A 39 17.89 4.52 -6.97
CA GLU A 39 17.17 3.33 -7.41
C GLU A 39 18.12 2.28 -8.03
N ASN A 40 19.40 2.63 -8.20
CA ASN A 40 20.39 1.81 -8.89
C ASN A 40 21.28 1.07 -7.90
N VAL A 41 21.17 -0.26 -7.88
CA VAL A 41 21.98 -1.13 -7.01
C VAL A 41 23.49 -0.97 -7.23
N ASN A 42 23.94 -0.62 -8.44
CA ASN A 42 25.37 -0.42 -8.70
C ASN A 42 25.88 0.86 -8.01
N GLN A 43 25.04 1.89 -7.91
CA GLN A 43 25.36 3.14 -7.21
C GLN A 43 25.30 2.97 -5.69
N PHE A 44 24.60 1.94 -5.19
CA PHE A 44 24.57 1.62 -3.77
C PHE A 44 25.93 1.15 -3.24
N PHE A 45 26.66 0.36 -4.04
CA PHE A 45 27.99 -0.13 -3.67
C PHE A 45 29.11 0.83 -4.03
N ASN A 46 28.94 1.59 -5.12
CA ASN A 46 29.91 2.56 -5.62
C ASN A 46 29.20 3.91 -5.83
N LEU A 47 28.95 4.62 -4.74
CA LEU A 47 28.26 5.91 -4.79
C LEU A 47 29.12 6.94 -5.51
N ASP A 48 28.65 7.39 -6.67
CA ASP A 48 29.10 8.60 -7.34
C ASP A 48 27.95 9.59 -7.38
N SER A 49 28.05 10.65 -6.57
CA SER A 49 27.01 11.66 -6.42
C SER A 49 26.78 12.51 -7.68
N THR A 50 27.64 12.38 -8.69
CA THR A 50 27.51 13.09 -9.96
C THR A 50 26.70 12.33 -11.01
N LEU A 51 26.39 11.06 -10.74
CA LEU A 51 25.60 10.24 -11.66
C LEU A 51 24.11 10.60 -11.63
N GLU A 52 23.50 10.51 -12.80
CA GLU A 52 22.05 10.65 -12.97
C GLU A 52 21.29 9.62 -12.12
N GLY A 53 20.21 10.06 -11.48
CA GLY A 53 19.38 9.22 -10.61
C GLY A 53 19.82 9.13 -9.14
N VAL A 54 20.92 9.77 -8.75
CA VAL A 54 21.28 9.96 -7.34
C VAL A 54 20.65 11.24 -6.81
N VAL A 55 19.93 11.15 -5.70
CA VAL A 55 19.31 12.29 -5.02
C VAL A 55 20.03 12.55 -3.71
N ASN A 56 20.50 13.78 -3.51
CA ASN A 56 21.07 14.20 -2.23
C ASN A 56 19.94 14.46 -1.22
N ILE A 57 19.91 13.68 -0.14
CA ILE A 57 18.92 13.77 0.94
C ILE A 57 19.55 14.18 2.27
N THR A 58 20.75 14.78 2.22
CA THR A 58 21.53 15.15 3.41
C THR A 58 20.76 16.06 4.36
N ASN A 59 19.87 16.92 3.87
CA ASN A 59 19.11 17.88 4.70
C ASN A 59 17.66 17.43 4.99
N TYR A 60 17.34 16.15 4.78
CA TYR A 60 15.94 15.65 4.86
C TYR A 60 15.58 15.16 6.27
N TYR A 61 16.45 15.42 7.24
CA TYR A 61 16.27 14.99 8.62
C TYR A 61 15.80 16.11 9.54
N GLU A 62 15.12 15.70 10.60
CA GLU A 62 14.83 16.50 11.78
C GLU A 62 15.73 16.06 12.92
N ILE A 63 16.10 17.01 13.79
CA ILE A 63 16.90 16.72 14.97
C ILE A 63 15.98 16.28 16.11
N VAL A 64 16.22 15.08 16.62
CA VAL A 64 15.52 14.53 17.79
C VAL A 64 16.51 14.38 18.93
N ASN A 65 16.32 15.18 19.98
CA ASN A 65 17.14 15.10 21.17
C ASN A 65 16.69 13.94 22.05
N LYS A 66 17.59 12.99 22.29
CA LYS A 66 17.37 11.92 23.27
C LYS A 66 18.18 12.24 24.52
N SER A 67 17.46 12.48 25.61
CA SER A 67 18.06 12.61 26.94
C SER A 67 17.83 11.33 27.70
N TYR A 68 18.90 10.60 28.05
CA TYR A 68 18.81 9.44 28.93
C TYR A 68 19.79 9.63 30.10
N GLY A 69 19.25 10.04 31.25
CA GLY A 69 20.06 10.43 32.41
C GLY A 69 20.98 11.61 32.07
N ASN A 70 22.30 11.43 32.26
CA ASN A 70 23.31 12.45 31.97
C ASN A 70 23.84 12.41 30.52
N TYR A 71 23.36 11.49 29.69
CA TYR A 71 23.77 11.38 28.29
C TYR A 71 22.78 12.09 27.39
N GLN A 72 23.26 13.11 26.67
CA GLN A 72 22.56 13.70 25.54
C GLN A 72 23.07 13.03 24.27
N SER A 73 22.18 12.41 23.51
CA SER A 73 22.45 12.02 22.13
C SER A 73 21.52 12.78 21.19
N ILE A 74 22.11 13.20 20.07
CA ILE A 74 21.39 13.84 18.97
C ILE A 74 21.10 12.74 17.96
N CYS A 75 19.83 12.43 17.74
CA CYS A 75 19.41 11.51 16.71
C CYS A 75 18.86 12.29 15.50
N LEU A 76 19.04 11.71 14.32
CA LEU A 76 18.59 12.28 13.04
C LEU A 76 17.38 11.47 12.56
N LEU A 77 16.21 12.11 12.51
CA LEU A 77 14.98 11.49 12.05
C LEU A 77 14.72 11.85 10.58
N PHE A 78 14.80 10.87 9.71
CA PHE A 78 14.33 10.94 8.34
C PHE A 78 12.89 10.42 8.28
N ASN A 79 11.94 11.33 8.11
CA ASN A 79 10.52 11.01 8.10
C ASN A 79 10.14 10.32 6.78
N GLU A 80 9.22 9.35 6.84
CA GLU A 80 8.66 8.69 5.65
C GLU A 80 8.04 9.66 4.64
N THR A 81 7.60 10.84 5.10
CA THR A 81 7.02 11.89 4.24
C THR A 81 8.06 12.75 3.53
N SER A 82 9.28 12.90 4.09
CA SER A 82 10.35 13.70 3.50
C SER A 82 11.19 12.88 2.53
N LEU A 83 11.34 11.57 2.77
CA LEU A 83 12.18 10.71 1.95
C LEU A 83 11.58 10.42 0.56
N PRO A 84 12.42 10.34 -0.49
CA PRO A 84 11.99 9.83 -1.78
C PRO A 84 11.44 8.41 -1.65
N LYS A 85 10.37 8.10 -2.38
CA LYS A 85 9.66 6.82 -2.30
C LYS A 85 10.34 5.72 -3.09
N PRO A 86 10.22 4.45 -2.67
CA PRO A 86 10.60 3.31 -3.52
C PRO A 86 9.85 3.33 -4.85
N LYS A 87 10.51 2.88 -5.92
CA LYS A 87 9.86 2.69 -7.24
C LYS A 87 9.35 1.27 -7.38
N LYS A 88 8.17 1.16 -8.01
CA LYS A 88 7.43 -0.08 -8.29
C LYS A 88 8.31 -1.27 -8.67
N ASP A 89 9.27 -1.07 -9.58
CA ASP A 89 10.03 -2.18 -10.19
C ASP A 89 11.49 -2.26 -9.70
N LYS A 90 11.92 -1.34 -8.83
CA LYS A 90 13.33 -1.20 -8.42
C LYS A 90 13.55 -1.18 -6.91
N GLY A 91 12.54 -0.81 -6.13
CA GLY A 91 12.71 -0.52 -4.71
C GLY A 91 13.39 0.82 -4.49
N ALA A 92 14.17 0.93 -3.42
CA ALA A 92 15.00 2.09 -3.14
C ALA A 92 16.22 1.73 -2.29
N PHE A 93 17.26 2.53 -2.45
CA PHE A 93 18.48 2.45 -1.66
C PHE A 93 18.72 3.80 -0.98
N TYR A 94 18.78 3.80 0.35
CA TYR A 94 19.13 4.97 1.14
C TYR A 94 20.51 4.77 1.74
N ILE A 95 21.40 5.73 1.57
CA ILE A 95 22.80 5.62 1.98
C ILE A 95 23.09 6.78 2.92
N PHE A 96 23.67 6.49 4.07
CA PHE A 96 24.04 7.46 5.08
C PHE A 96 25.52 7.28 5.39
N SER A 97 26.24 8.39 5.53
CA SER A 97 27.64 8.37 5.90
C SER A 97 27.89 9.25 7.12
N PHE A 98 28.79 8.78 7.98
CA PHE A 98 29.24 9.48 9.17
C PHE A 98 30.77 9.49 9.20
N PHE A 99 31.34 10.63 9.59
CA PHE A 99 32.75 10.70 9.99
C PHE A 99 32.89 10.08 11.38
N ASN A 100 33.89 9.23 11.56
CA ASN A 100 34.07 8.53 12.82
C ASN A 100 35.55 8.39 13.22
N GLU A 101 35.78 8.42 14.53
CA GLU A 101 37.05 8.00 15.12
C GLU A 101 36.99 6.66 15.86
N SER A 102 35.83 6.06 16.19
CA SER A 102 35.74 4.69 16.81
C SER A 102 34.33 4.14 17.18
N PHE A 103 33.20 4.84 17.00
CA PHE A 103 31.90 4.44 17.60
C PHE A 103 30.80 4.12 16.57
N GLY A 104 29.90 3.19 16.88
CA GLY A 104 28.79 2.78 16.01
C GLY A 104 27.60 3.75 15.96
N VAL A 105 26.62 3.43 15.13
CA VAL A 105 25.35 4.17 14.99
C VAL A 105 24.20 3.20 15.18
N ASP A 106 23.29 3.51 16.11
CA ASP A 106 22.05 2.76 16.23
C ASP A 106 21.07 3.24 15.16
N VAL A 107 20.54 2.29 14.39
CA VAL A 107 19.57 2.54 13.33
C VAL A 107 18.22 2.00 13.76
N PHE A 108 17.20 2.84 13.70
CA PHE A 108 15.82 2.42 13.90
C PHE A 108 15.09 2.59 12.58
N ILE A 109 14.44 1.52 12.13
CA ILE A 109 13.50 1.56 11.01
C ILE A 109 12.11 1.33 11.62
N ALA A 110 11.29 2.38 11.63
CA ALA A 110 10.07 2.47 12.43
C ALA A 110 10.31 2.15 13.92
N VAL A 111 10.03 0.92 14.36
CA VAL A 111 10.08 0.49 15.78
C VAL A 111 11.21 -0.51 16.05
N GLN A 112 11.89 -1.01 15.02
CA GLN A 112 12.94 -2.01 15.19
C GLN A 112 14.33 -1.40 15.18
N THR A 113 15.13 -1.78 16.18
CA THR A 113 16.53 -1.37 16.31
C THR A 113 17.48 -2.37 15.66
N VAL A 114 18.44 -1.85 14.90
CA VAL A 114 19.58 -2.60 14.37
C VAL A 114 20.84 -1.75 14.58
N SER A 115 21.84 -2.29 15.26
CA SER A 115 23.09 -1.56 15.51
C SER A 115 24.06 -1.75 14.33
N SER A 116 24.54 -0.63 13.79
CA SER A 116 25.62 -0.58 12.81
C SER A 116 26.97 -0.59 13.53
N GLY A 117 27.86 -1.48 13.10
CA GLY A 117 29.25 -1.54 13.59
C GLY A 117 30.11 -0.36 13.10
N SER A 118 31.41 -0.43 13.39
CA SER A 118 32.40 0.66 13.21
C SER A 118 32.76 1.03 11.77
N SER A 119 32.15 0.42 10.75
CA SER A 119 32.63 0.53 9.36
C SER A 119 31.48 0.58 8.36
N ARG A 120 31.16 -0.51 7.64
CA ARG A 120 30.06 -0.53 6.68
C ARG A 120 29.00 -1.53 7.08
N SER A 121 27.76 -1.06 7.17
CA SER A 121 26.61 -1.86 7.52
C SER A 121 25.52 -1.70 6.47
N TYR A 122 25.05 -2.84 5.96
CA TYR A 122 23.90 -2.87 5.08
C TYR A 122 22.72 -3.46 5.84
N ILE A 123 21.66 -2.69 5.94
CA ILE A 123 20.42 -3.04 6.59
C ILE A 123 19.40 -3.26 5.49
N PHE A 124 18.74 -4.40 5.52
CA PHE A 124 17.60 -4.69 4.68
C PHE A 124 16.43 -4.98 5.59
N TYR A 125 15.24 -4.62 5.13
CA TYR A 125 14.02 -4.86 5.88
C TYR A 125 12.98 -5.49 4.97
N THR A 126 12.19 -6.39 5.56
CA THR A 126 10.94 -6.87 4.99
C THR A 126 9.82 -6.08 5.64
N GLU A 127 8.93 -5.54 4.82
CA GLU A 127 7.77 -4.80 5.29
C GLU A 127 6.49 -5.62 5.05
N THR A 128 5.66 -5.65 6.08
CA THR A 128 4.33 -6.26 6.05
C THR A 128 3.29 -5.20 6.34
N CYS A 129 2.30 -5.09 5.45
CA CYS A 129 1.18 -4.16 5.56
C CYS A 129 -0.10 -4.91 5.92
N TYR A 130 -0.93 -4.30 6.75
CA TYR A 130 -2.29 -4.74 7.03
C TYR A 130 -3.26 -3.60 6.73
N ILE A 131 -4.17 -3.83 5.79
CA ILE A 131 -5.17 -2.86 5.35
C ILE A 131 -6.52 -3.29 5.91
N GLN A 132 -7.12 -2.42 6.71
CA GLN A 132 -8.47 -2.64 7.26
C GLN A 132 -9.53 -2.55 6.15
N LEU A 133 -10.68 -3.21 6.37
CA LEU A 133 -11.81 -3.37 5.45
C LEU A 133 -12.25 -2.13 4.65
N ASP A 134 -12.11 -0.94 5.22
CA ASP A 134 -12.54 0.34 4.65
C ASP A 134 -11.37 1.17 4.08
N ASN A 135 -10.17 0.58 4.00
CA ASN A 135 -8.91 1.26 3.72
C ASN A 135 -8.63 2.46 4.64
N SER A 136 -9.28 2.57 5.81
CA SER A 136 -9.11 3.72 6.72
C SER A 136 -7.72 3.74 7.36
N HIS A 137 -7.19 2.55 7.67
CA HIS A 137 -5.91 2.40 8.35
C HIS A 137 -5.04 1.35 7.65
N VAL A 138 -3.78 1.74 7.43
CA VAL A 138 -2.71 0.87 6.99
C VAL A 138 -1.75 0.70 8.16
N HIS A 139 -1.71 -0.50 8.73
CA HIS A 139 -0.74 -0.84 9.77
C HIS A 139 0.50 -1.44 9.11
N ARG A 140 1.68 -0.94 9.48
CA ARG A 140 2.96 -1.35 8.88
C ARG A 140 3.82 -2.01 9.95
N SER A 141 4.43 -3.14 9.61
CA SER A 141 5.39 -3.85 10.44
C SER A 141 6.67 -4.08 9.66
N PHE A 142 7.80 -4.02 10.36
CA PHE A 142 9.12 -4.11 9.77
C PHE A 142 9.90 -5.23 10.44
N GLN A 143 10.52 -6.08 9.63
CA GLN A 143 11.52 -7.04 10.07
C GLN A 143 12.85 -6.72 9.40
N CYS A 144 13.81 -6.26 10.19
CA CYS A 144 15.10 -5.79 9.78
C CYS A 144 16.16 -6.87 9.99
N SER A 145 17.18 -6.83 9.14
CA SER A 145 18.37 -7.67 9.24
C SER A 145 19.56 -6.86 8.74
N ALA A 146 20.73 -7.11 9.30
CA ALA A 146 21.94 -6.40 8.95
C ALA A 146 23.08 -7.34 8.59
N ILE A 147 23.86 -6.92 7.60
CA ILE A 147 25.18 -7.44 7.32
C ILE A 147 26.18 -6.35 7.68
N ASN A 148 27.03 -6.66 8.65
CA ASN A 148 28.09 -5.77 9.11
C ASN A 148 29.42 -6.26 8.53
N TYR A 149 30.10 -5.38 7.80
CA TYR A 149 31.44 -5.64 7.30
C TYR A 149 32.45 -5.04 8.28
N PRO A 150 33.24 -5.87 8.99
CA PRO A 150 34.31 -5.36 9.82
C PRO A 150 35.38 -4.74 8.94
N SER A 151 35.71 -3.47 9.18
CA SER A 151 36.94 -2.88 8.66
C SER A 151 37.96 -2.77 9.77
N TYR A 152 39.20 -3.05 9.42
CA TYR A 152 40.35 -2.90 10.31
C TYR A 152 40.97 -1.51 10.22
N ASP A 153 40.47 -0.66 9.32
CA ASP A 153 40.94 0.71 9.17
C ASP A 153 40.11 1.64 10.08
N THR A 154 40.76 2.15 11.11
CA THR A 154 40.19 3.08 12.09
C THR A 154 39.87 4.45 11.53
N THR A 155 40.25 4.74 10.28
CA THR A 155 39.98 6.02 9.61
C THR A 155 38.77 5.98 8.67
N GLU A 156 38.09 4.84 8.55
CA GLU A 156 36.96 4.71 7.65
C GLU A 156 35.68 5.36 8.18
N ASN A 157 35.03 6.13 7.29
CA ASN A 157 33.68 6.63 7.50
C ASN A 157 32.72 5.47 7.74
N ILE A 158 31.79 5.65 8.69
CA ILE A 158 30.69 4.72 8.84
C ILE A 158 29.75 4.90 7.65
N GLY A 159 29.49 3.81 6.93
CA GLY A 159 28.54 3.75 5.83
C GLY A 159 27.35 2.87 6.22
N ILE A 160 26.14 3.43 6.20
CA ILE A 160 24.89 2.71 6.45
C ILE A 160 24.09 2.71 5.16
N GLY A 161 23.88 1.54 4.59
CA GLY A 161 22.99 1.36 3.44
C GLY A 161 21.70 0.70 3.86
N ILE A 162 20.54 1.31 3.58
CA ILE A 162 19.22 0.76 3.82
C ILE A 162 18.58 0.37 2.49
N ILE A 163 18.19 -0.89 2.35
CA ILE A 163 17.57 -1.44 1.15
C ILE A 163 16.07 -1.57 1.39
N ALA A 164 15.29 -0.78 0.66
CA ALA A 164 13.83 -0.90 0.59
C ALA A 164 13.43 -1.79 -0.58
N LEU A 165 12.70 -2.86 -0.27
CA LEU A 165 12.22 -3.82 -1.27
C LEU A 165 11.19 -3.18 -2.21
N LYS A 166 11.18 -3.65 -3.46
CA LYS A 166 10.23 -3.23 -4.50
C LYS A 166 8.78 -3.61 -4.23
N GLU A 167 8.56 -4.62 -3.40
CA GLU A 167 7.26 -5.19 -3.07
C GLU A 167 7.16 -5.45 -1.57
N VAL A 168 5.95 -5.35 -1.03
CA VAL A 168 5.62 -5.59 0.36
C VAL A 168 4.50 -6.63 0.47
N ILE A 169 4.56 -7.43 1.52
CA ILE A 169 3.54 -8.43 1.82
C ILE A 169 2.35 -7.71 2.43
N THR A 170 1.17 -7.79 1.81
CA THR A 170 -0.02 -7.09 2.26
C THR A 170 -1.14 -8.07 2.61
N TYR A 171 -1.69 -7.89 3.81
CA TYR A 171 -2.91 -8.53 4.28
C TYR A 171 -4.06 -7.56 4.11
N ILE A 172 -5.10 -7.96 3.37
CA ILE A 172 -6.29 -7.13 3.12
C ILE A 172 -7.46 -7.81 3.79
N GLU A 173 -8.15 -7.12 4.69
CA GLU A 173 -9.42 -7.62 5.23
C GLU A 173 -10.52 -7.53 4.17
N GLU A 174 -11.20 -8.64 3.92
CA GLU A 174 -12.30 -8.75 2.99
C GLU A 174 -13.65 -8.82 3.72
N PRO A 175 -14.71 -8.17 3.20
CA PRO A 175 -16.01 -8.19 3.84
C PRO A 175 -16.56 -9.61 3.90
N ALA A 176 -17.06 -10.01 5.07
CA ALA A 176 -17.66 -11.32 5.29
C ALA A 176 -19.00 -11.40 4.51
N LEU A 177 -18.95 -12.03 3.33
CA LEU A 177 -20.04 -12.19 2.36
C LEU A 177 -20.65 -10.86 1.88
N GLN A 178 -20.60 -10.63 0.57
CA GLN A 178 -21.31 -9.49 -0.02
C GLN A 178 -22.81 -9.65 0.20
N LEU A 179 -23.44 -8.62 0.77
CA LEU A 179 -24.90 -8.47 0.79
C LEU A 179 -25.52 -8.78 -0.58
N ALA A 180 -24.80 -8.49 -1.67
CA ALA A 180 -25.14 -8.82 -3.04
C ALA A 180 -25.34 -10.33 -3.30
N ASP A 181 -24.52 -11.22 -2.74
CA ASP A 181 -24.71 -12.68 -2.88
C ASP A 181 -25.93 -13.16 -2.10
N THR A 182 -26.17 -12.54 -0.94
CA THR A 182 -27.34 -12.83 -0.09
C THR A 182 -28.64 -12.33 -0.73
N PHE A 183 -28.62 -11.11 -1.29
CA PHE A 183 -29.75 -10.50 -2.00
C PHE A 183 -29.96 -11.09 -3.38
N SER A 184 -28.93 -11.57 -4.07
CA SER A 184 -29.04 -12.30 -5.33
C SER A 184 -29.74 -13.64 -5.10
N ASN A 185 -29.37 -14.36 -4.03
CA ASN A 185 -30.08 -15.57 -3.62
C ASN A 185 -31.54 -15.26 -3.26
N ILE A 186 -31.79 -14.28 -2.37
CA ILE A 186 -33.15 -13.92 -1.96
C ILE A 186 -33.99 -13.42 -3.15
N GLY A 187 -33.41 -12.59 -4.01
CA GLY A 187 -34.06 -12.05 -5.21
C GLY A 187 -34.39 -13.13 -6.24
N GLY A 188 -33.52 -14.13 -6.41
CA GLY A 188 -33.80 -15.33 -7.21
C GLY A 188 -34.98 -16.14 -6.67
N TYR A 189 -35.02 -16.39 -5.36
CA TYR A 189 -36.14 -17.10 -4.73
C TYR A 189 -37.46 -16.32 -4.80
N ILE A 190 -37.44 -15.01 -4.56
CA ILE A 190 -38.63 -14.15 -4.68
C ILE A 190 -39.13 -14.11 -6.13
N SER A 191 -38.24 -14.06 -7.12
CA SER A 191 -38.60 -14.09 -8.54
C SER A 191 -39.28 -15.41 -8.93
N ILE A 192 -38.74 -16.55 -8.48
CA ILE A 192 -39.35 -17.86 -8.70
C ILE A 192 -40.72 -17.94 -8.03
N CYS A 193 -40.84 -17.54 -6.76
CA CYS A 193 -42.13 -17.49 -6.08
C CYS A 193 -43.14 -16.57 -6.79
N GLY A 194 -42.71 -15.42 -7.30
CA GLY A 194 -43.55 -14.51 -8.09
C GLY A 194 -44.05 -15.14 -9.39
N ILE A 195 -43.21 -15.91 -10.09
CA ILE A 195 -43.60 -16.67 -11.28
C ILE A 195 -44.62 -17.75 -10.94
N PHE A 196 -44.43 -18.49 -9.84
CA PHE A 196 -45.41 -19.49 -9.40
C PHE A 196 -46.75 -18.87 -9.01
N VAL A 197 -46.74 -17.75 -8.28
CA VAL A 197 -47.98 -17.01 -7.95
C VAL A 197 -48.64 -16.49 -9.22
N PHE A 198 -47.90 -15.95 -10.19
CA PHE A 198 -48.47 -15.46 -11.44
C PHE A 198 -49.08 -16.58 -12.32
N LEU A 199 -48.46 -17.76 -12.35
CA LEU A 199 -48.90 -18.89 -13.16
C LEU A 199 -50.05 -19.68 -12.52
N PHE A 200 -50.14 -19.72 -11.19
CA PHE A 200 -51.05 -20.60 -10.47
C PHE A 200 -52.02 -19.89 -9.50
N ALA A 201 -51.94 -18.56 -9.35
CA ALA A 201 -53.05 -17.82 -8.72
C ALA A 201 -54.23 -17.78 -9.68
N ASP A 202 -55.42 -18.06 -9.14
CA ASP A 202 -56.63 -18.53 -9.83
C ASP A 202 -57.05 -17.82 -11.14
N ASP A 203 -56.57 -16.60 -11.42
CA ASP A 203 -56.92 -15.85 -12.64
C ASP A 203 -55.76 -15.10 -13.32
N GLY A 204 -54.51 -15.21 -12.83
CA GLY A 204 -53.39 -14.34 -13.25
C GLY A 204 -52.96 -14.54 -14.72
N PHE A 205 -52.74 -15.79 -15.11
CA PHE A 205 -52.34 -16.15 -16.46
C PHE A 205 -53.46 -15.94 -17.50
N ILE A 206 -54.71 -16.23 -17.12
CA ILE A 206 -55.90 -16.06 -17.98
C ILE A 206 -56.18 -14.57 -18.24
N THR A 207 -56.03 -13.71 -17.23
CA THR A 207 -56.19 -12.25 -17.36
C THR A 207 -55.11 -11.64 -18.25
N PHE A 208 -53.86 -12.10 -18.14
CA PHE A 208 -52.76 -11.65 -19.03
C PHE A 208 -52.99 -12.04 -20.50
N LEU A 209 -53.41 -13.28 -20.76
CA LEU A 209 -53.74 -13.74 -22.11
C LEU A 209 -54.94 -12.99 -22.71
N SER A 210 -55.94 -12.68 -21.88
CA SER A 210 -57.11 -11.88 -22.27
C SER A 210 -56.72 -10.47 -22.73
N ASN A 211 -55.85 -9.79 -21.96
CA ASN A 211 -55.38 -8.45 -22.30
C ASN A 211 -54.47 -8.44 -23.54
N LYS A 212 -53.55 -9.40 -23.68
CA LYS A 212 -52.69 -9.50 -24.86
C LYS A 212 -53.50 -9.72 -26.16
N LYS A 213 -54.60 -10.47 -26.08
CA LYS A 213 -55.51 -10.71 -27.20
C LYS A 213 -56.34 -9.47 -27.57
N ARG A 214 -56.64 -8.62 -26.57
CA ARG A 214 -57.35 -7.35 -26.74
C ARG A 214 -56.48 -6.29 -27.43
N ASP A 215 -55.19 -6.23 -27.08
CA ASP A 215 -54.25 -5.28 -27.68
C ASP A 215 -53.91 -5.65 -29.14
N SER A 216 -53.86 -6.94 -29.48
CA SER A 216 -53.73 -7.38 -30.88
C SER A 216 -54.97 -7.14 -31.74
N ALA A 217 -56.16 -7.04 -31.12
CA ALA A 217 -57.41 -6.78 -31.84
C ALA A 217 -57.67 -5.27 -32.09
N SER A 218 -56.95 -4.39 -31.36
CA SER A 218 -57.04 -2.94 -31.52
C SER A 218 -56.21 -2.39 -32.68
N TYR A 219 -55.32 -3.19 -33.28
CA TYR A 219 -54.42 -2.73 -34.35
C TYR A 219 -54.93 -3.02 -35.77
N ASP A 220 -56.06 -3.72 -35.93
CA ASP A 220 -56.59 -4.16 -37.24
C ASP A 220 -57.85 -3.38 -37.71
N THR A 221 -58.21 -2.24 -37.10
CA THR A 221 -59.46 -1.51 -37.47
C THR A 221 -59.32 -0.07 -37.95
N ASP A 222 -58.12 0.44 -38.23
CA ASP A 222 -57.92 1.81 -38.76
C ASP A 222 -57.44 1.85 -40.22
N THR A 223 -57.96 0.97 -41.09
CA THR A 223 -57.83 1.17 -42.55
C THR A 223 -59.10 0.76 -43.28
N GLU A 224 -60.16 1.57 -43.20
CA GLU A 224 -61.11 1.78 -44.31
C GLU A 224 -62.24 2.73 -43.84
N LYS A 225 -62.21 3.97 -44.32
CA LYS A 225 -63.37 4.75 -44.80
C LYS A 225 -62.95 6.17 -45.19
N GLY A 226 -62.52 6.30 -46.44
CA GLY A 226 -62.45 7.57 -47.15
C GLY A 226 -63.52 7.60 -48.26
N GLN A 227 -64.37 8.63 -48.20
CA GLN A 227 -65.19 9.21 -49.27
C GLN A 227 -66.35 8.39 -49.85
N ASP A 228 -67.58 8.81 -49.50
CA ASP A 228 -68.53 9.31 -50.49
C ASP A 228 -69.70 10.05 -49.83
N ASN A 229 -69.98 11.27 -50.30
CA ASN A 229 -71.30 11.86 -50.57
C ASN A 229 -71.27 13.39 -50.49
N VAL A 230 -71.50 14.07 -51.62
CA VAL A 230 -72.51 15.16 -51.70
C VAL A 230 -73.07 15.20 -53.14
N LYS A 231 -74.37 14.94 -53.28
CA LYS A 231 -75.22 15.40 -54.40
C LYS A 231 -75.95 16.67 -53.92
N GLY A 232 -76.03 17.68 -54.79
CA GLY A 232 -76.78 18.92 -54.59
C GLY A 232 -76.10 20.09 -55.24
#